data_AF-A0A439E0J1-F1
#
_entry.id   AF-A0A439E0J1-F1
#
_cell.length_a   1.000
_cell.length_b   1.000
_cell.length_c   1.000
_cell.angle_alpha   90.00
_cell.angle_beta   90.00
_cell.angle_gamma   90.00
#
_symmetry.space_group_name_H-M   'P 1'
#
loop_
_entity.id
_entity.type
_entity.pdbx_description
1 polymer ?
#
loop_
_entity_poly.entity_id
_entity_poly.type
_entity_poly.pdbx_seq_one_letter_code
_entity_poly.pdbx_strand_id
1 'polypeptide(L)'
;MQRLFAEATSDALRRIAALLLVTGVAAVGCSAPDTSSAPAADAPSVAPTSAPRHAPEVPRRELASDPARIAEDLVDDERVLRDPSSSEALRAAAAHRQQAAYRTLGRHPEWDPVVRPRIPPELMEVYDLNVDARRQLTALSEGTAKDTLPAWRIVAPTPVDELRDYYREAEAASGVGWNYLAAINFIETGFGRVTGVSTAGAQGPMQFLPTTFAAYGNGGDILSPRDSIMAAGRYLAANGFAHDRDHALYRYNNSDRYVRAVSDYAAVLAADPSALDVYHRWNVYYKTTAGDVLLPIGYSATEPIPVVEYLAAHTAPAVQISRSSEQILERLLAAKRDATRADPSAQSDMLSRLFLGTPYGADTLIGSAADPEQLVVELEKVDCFTYADYVEALKRADNRETFVDALIDVRYRDGVVAYQNRKHFFTDWAVDAPTLATDVTASLSPDAVAVHKDLNQKDSGGVYLPGLPVVARTVTYIPSQSVDELVLSQLRTGDYIGAFAQDGGLDVTHVGVFVETPDGPVFRNASSLNAYHKVVDQSLWDYLQTVPGIVVLRPVE
;
A
#
# COMPACT_ATOMS: atom_id res chain seq x y z
N MET A 1 -12.34 -40.64 11.96
CA MET A 1 -13.66 -41.09 12.45
C MET A 1 -14.64 -39.94 12.24
N GLN A 2 -15.90 -40.11 11.84
CA GLN A 2 -16.63 -41.35 11.51
C GLN A 2 -17.76 -41.06 10.49
N ARG A 3 -18.44 -42.09 9.98
CA ARG A 3 -19.69 -41.95 9.22
C ARG A 3 -20.88 -41.65 10.16
N LEU A 4 -21.98 -41.20 9.55
CA LEU A 4 -23.41 -41.33 9.94
C LEU A 4 -24.06 -40.24 10.83
N PHE A 5 -25.25 -39.85 10.38
CA PHE A 5 -26.36 -39.12 11.04
C PHE A 5 -26.15 -37.67 11.52
N ALA A 6 -27.19 -36.84 11.69
CA ALA A 6 -28.32 -36.46 10.80
C ALA A 6 -29.24 -35.45 11.55
N GLU A 7 -29.64 -34.39 10.85
CA GLU A 7 -30.88 -33.58 11.02
C GLU A 7 -31.45 -33.25 12.42
N ALA A 8 -31.42 -31.95 12.81
CA ALA A 8 -32.60 -31.24 13.35
C ALA A 8 -32.43 -29.69 13.41
N THR A 9 -33.43 -29.01 12.86
CA THR A 9 -33.95 -27.62 13.05
C THR A 9 -33.92 -27.05 14.48
N SER A 10 -34.04 -25.73 14.77
CA SER A 10 -34.05 -24.46 13.98
C SER A 10 -34.27 -23.25 14.93
N ASP A 11 -33.92 -22.02 14.51
CA ASP A 11 -34.55 -20.71 14.86
C ASP A 11 -34.70 -20.24 16.34
N ALA A 12 -34.74 -18.93 16.68
CA ALA A 12 -34.32 -17.66 16.04
C ALA A 12 -34.52 -16.46 17.01
N LEU A 13 -34.28 -15.23 16.53
CA LEU A 13 -34.79 -13.91 17.02
C LEU A 13 -34.09 -13.33 18.30
N ARG A 14 -33.40 -12.16 18.23
CA ARG A 14 -33.88 -10.74 18.32
C ARG A 14 -34.31 -10.33 19.76
N ARG A 15 -34.12 -9.10 20.29
CA ARG A 15 -33.87 -7.74 19.71
C ARG A 15 -33.53 -6.69 20.83
N ILE A 16 -33.32 -5.40 20.45
CA ILE A 16 -33.51 -4.13 21.25
C ILE A 16 -32.38 -3.72 22.25
N ALA A 17 -32.16 -2.44 22.61
CA ALA A 17 -31.80 -1.23 21.82
C ALA A 17 -31.59 0.07 22.69
N ALA A 18 -30.59 0.88 22.30
CA ALA A 18 -30.55 2.37 22.28
C ALA A 18 -30.52 3.26 23.57
N LEU A 19 -30.19 4.56 23.33
CA LEU A 19 -30.11 5.76 24.22
C LEU A 19 -28.86 5.84 25.14
N LEU A 20 -28.28 7.02 25.49
CA LEU A 20 -28.65 8.44 25.25
C LEU A 20 -27.39 9.38 25.21
N LEU A 21 -27.55 10.62 24.73
CA LEU A 21 -26.56 11.74 24.77
C LEU A 21 -26.57 12.51 26.09
N VAL A 22 -25.44 13.18 26.44
CA VAL A 22 -25.39 14.57 27.00
C VAL A 22 -24.13 15.30 26.46
N THR A 23 -24.19 16.63 26.29
CA THR A 23 -23.14 17.54 25.77
C THR A 23 -22.57 18.50 26.83
N GLY A 24 -21.35 19.05 26.64
CA GLY A 24 -20.79 20.13 27.49
C GLY A 24 -19.66 20.95 26.83
N VAL A 25 -19.71 22.29 26.98
CA VAL A 25 -18.96 23.34 26.21
C VAL A 25 -18.93 24.62 27.10
N ALA A 26 -17.91 25.49 27.23
CA ALA A 26 -16.52 25.65 26.73
C ALA A 26 -15.59 26.13 27.91
N ALA A 27 -14.55 26.99 27.86
CA ALA A 27 -13.95 27.87 26.83
C ALA A 27 -12.51 28.36 27.18
N VAL A 28 -11.80 28.87 26.15
CA VAL A 28 -10.80 29.98 26.06
C VAL A 28 -9.98 30.40 27.31
N GLY A 29 -8.67 30.56 27.12
CA GLY A 29 -7.79 31.35 28.02
C GLY A 29 -6.36 31.55 27.50
N CYS A 30 -6.11 32.56 26.68
CA CYS A 30 -4.77 32.90 26.17
C CYS A 30 -4.08 33.97 27.04
N SER A 31 -2.76 33.86 27.28
CA SER A 31 -1.84 35.00 27.42
C SER A 31 -0.37 34.59 27.49
N ALA A 32 0.47 35.43 26.88
CA ALA A 32 1.94 35.52 26.96
C ALA A 32 2.29 37.02 26.75
N PRO A 33 3.57 37.49 26.78
CA PRO A 33 4.83 36.80 27.09
C PRO A 33 5.59 37.48 28.25
N ASP A 34 6.87 37.14 28.46
CA ASP A 34 7.88 38.17 28.78
C ASP A 34 9.30 37.73 28.42
N THR A 35 10.24 38.68 28.26
CA THR A 35 11.63 38.44 27.79
C THR A 35 12.69 38.92 28.77
N SER A 36 13.79 38.17 28.94
CA SER A 36 15.04 38.71 29.51
C SER A 36 16.29 37.95 29.04
N SER A 37 17.46 38.55 29.27
CA SER A 37 18.72 38.28 28.55
C SER A 37 19.71 37.34 29.24
N ALA A 38 20.55 36.68 28.43
CA ALA A 38 21.72 35.92 28.88
C ALA A 38 22.89 36.81 29.35
N PRO A 39 23.91 36.21 29.97
CA PRO A 39 25.30 36.43 29.56
C PRO A 39 25.98 35.11 29.14
N ALA A 40 27.12 35.21 28.46
CA ALA A 40 27.87 34.06 27.94
C ALA A 40 29.33 34.03 28.42
N ALA A 41 29.86 32.82 28.66
CA ALA A 41 31.29 32.53 28.63
C ALA A 41 31.55 31.02 28.42
N ASP A 42 32.64 30.75 27.70
CA ASP A 42 33.41 29.50 27.56
C ASP A 42 33.04 28.48 26.46
N ALA A 43 34.03 28.25 25.61
CA ALA A 43 34.19 27.10 24.72
C ALA A 43 35.49 26.40 25.12
N PRO A 44 35.57 25.05 24.98
CA PRO A 44 36.49 24.56 23.95
C PRO A 44 36.06 23.24 23.27
N SER A 45 36.84 22.88 22.24
CA SER A 45 36.98 21.54 21.64
C SER A 45 35.86 21.07 20.70
N VAL A 46 36.16 21.11 19.40
CA VAL A 46 35.36 20.46 18.35
C VAL A 46 35.78 18.99 18.27
N ALA A 47 34.90 18.09 18.72
CA ALA A 47 34.96 16.68 18.34
C ALA A 47 34.46 16.53 16.88
N PRO A 48 34.92 15.52 16.11
CA PRO A 48 34.47 15.32 14.73
C PRO A 48 32.98 14.95 14.71
N THR A 49 32.15 15.82 14.14
CA THR A 49 30.72 15.57 13.96
C THR A 49 30.51 14.32 13.09
N SER A 50 29.92 13.28 13.67
CA SER A 50 29.47 12.11 12.91
C SER A 50 28.40 12.54 11.90
N ALA A 51 28.48 12.01 10.68
CA ALA A 51 27.51 12.30 9.63
C ALA A 51 26.06 12.02 10.08
N PRO A 52 25.07 12.81 9.62
CA PRO A 52 23.67 12.54 9.92
C PRO A 52 23.31 11.15 9.38
N ARG A 53 22.80 10.29 10.26
CA ARG A 53 22.26 8.99 9.84
C ARG A 53 21.00 9.26 9.00
N HIS A 54 20.98 8.72 7.79
CA HIS A 54 19.80 8.75 6.93
C HIS A 54 18.62 8.10 7.67
N ALA A 55 17.42 8.68 7.53
CA ALA A 55 16.21 7.98 7.92
C ALA A 55 16.02 6.78 6.97
N PRO A 56 15.61 5.59 7.46
CA PRO A 56 15.39 4.43 6.60
C PRO A 56 14.34 4.73 5.52
N GLU A 57 14.73 4.51 4.26
CA GLU A 57 13.89 4.56 3.06
C GLU A 57 12.80 3.47 3.14
N VAL A 58 11.63 3.67 2.51
CA VAL A 58 10.59 2.63 2.45
C VAL A 58 10.99 1.58 1.41
N PRO A 59 11.42 0.37 1.81
CA PRO A 59 12.02 -0.56 0.86
C PRO A 59 10.96 -1.30 0.02
N ARG A 60 11.45 -2.01 -1.00
CA ARG A 60 10.70 -2.69 -2.07
C ARG A 60 9.58 -3.62 -1.59
N ARG A 61 8.56 -3.89 -2.42
CA ARG A 61 7.56 -4.95 -2.15
C ARG A 61 7.94 -6.32 -2.72
N GLU A 62 8.63 -6.34 -3.87
CA GLU A 62 9.15 -7.58 -4.45
C GLU A 62 10.42 -8.02 -3.71
N LEU A 63 10.52 -9.32 -3.44
CA LEU A 63 11.76 -9.96 -2.96
C LEU A 63 12.77 -10.09 -4.10
N ALA A 64 14.05 -9.96 -3.77
CA ALA A 64 15.10 -10.37 -4.68
C ALA A 64 14.97 -11.86 -5.06
N SER A 65 15.31 -12.21 -6.30
CA SER A 65 15.33 -13.61 -6.77
C SER A 65 16.63 -14.36 -6.41
N ASP A 66 17.63 -13.64 -5.91
CA ASP A 66 18.91 -14.19 -5.45
C ASP A 66 18.86 -14.48 -3.94
N PRO A 67 19.07 -15.73 -3.48
CA PRO A 67 19.10 -16.06 -2.05
C PRO A 67 20.13 -15.25 -1.25
N ALA A 68 21.24 -14.80 -1.85
CA ALA A 68 22.18 -13.93 -1.16
C ALA A 68 21.55 -12.57 -0.80
N ARG A 69 20.78 -11.98 -1.73
CA ARG A 69 20.06 -10.73 -1.50
C ARG A 69 18.85 -10.89 -0.59
N ILE A 70 18.08 -11.98 -0.70
CA ILE A 70 17.00 -12.28 0.27
C ILE A 70 17.53 -12.30 1.71
N ALA A 71 18.74 -12.83 1.93
CA ALA A 71 19.37 -12.83 3.25
C ALA A 71 19.74 -11.42 3.74
N GLU A 72 20.23 -10.56 2.84
CA GLU A 72 20.64 -9.18 3.14
C GLU A 72 19.40 -8.29 3.38
N ASP A 73 18.39 -8.36 2.50
CA ASP A 73 17.11 -7.64 2.63
C ASP A 73 16.39 -8.01 3.93
N LEU A 74 16.31 -9.31 4.27
CA LEU A 74 15.70 -9.79 5.51
C LEU A 74 16.42 -9.25 6.76
N VAL A 75 17.74 -9.14 6.73
CA VAL A 75 18.53 -8.62 7.87
C VAL A 75 18.29 -7.14 8.10
N ASP A 76 18.06 -6.35 7.06
CA ASP A 76 17.70 -4.94 7.19
C ASP A 76 16.22 -4.76 7.58
N ASP A 77 15.31 -5.64 7.15
CA ASP A 77 13.93 -5.67 7.66
C ASP A 77 13.87 -6.01 9.16
N GLU A 78 14.61 -7.03 9.61
CA GLU A 78 14.75 -7.38 11.03
C GLU A 78 15.31 -6.22 11.88
N ARG A 79 16.09 -5.31 11.28
CA ARG A 79 16.58 -4.07 11.91
C ARG A 79 15.50 -2.99 11.96
N VAL A 80 14.82 -2.71 10.85
CA VAL A 80 13.70 -1.73 10.78
C VAL A 80 12.56 -2.10 11.75
N LEU A 81 12.29 -3.39 11.92
CA LEU A 81 11.26 -3.89 12.83
C LEU A 81 11.61 -3.70 14.31
N ARG A 82 12.91 -3.74 14.68
CA ARG A 82 13.38 -3.53 16.07
C ARG A 82 13.78 -2.08 16.39
N ASP A 83 13.96 -1.23 15.38
CA ASP A 83 14.22 0.19 15.59
C ASP A 83 12.97 0.91 16.14
N PRO A 84 12.99 1.45 17.37
CA PRO A 84 11.86 2.17 17.94
C PRO A 84 11.54 3.49 17.21
N SER A 85 12.47 4.03 16.41
CA SER A 85 12.28 5.29 15.67
C SER A 85 11.69 5.12 14.26
N SER A 86 11.69 3.90 13.71
CA SER A 86 11.08 3.60 12.41
C SER A 86 9.57 3.80 12.40
N SER A 87 9.05 4.37 11.32
CA SER A 87 7.63 4.71 11.19
C SER A 87 6.73 3.48 11.04
N GLU A 88 5.42 3.67 11.26
CA GLU A 88 4.46 2.57 11.12
C GLU A 88 4.41 2.02 9.68
N ALA A 89 4.48 2.88 8.67
CA ALA A 89 4.53 2.48 7.27
C ALA A 89 5.81 1.69 6.94
N LEU A 90 6.96 2.08 7.52
CA LEU A 90 8.23 1.36 7.39
C LEU A 90 8.13 -0.04 8.00
N ARG A 91 7.62 -0.15 9.23
CA ARG A 91 7.43 -1.45 9.91
C ARG A 91 6.42 -2.34 9.21
N ALA A 92 5.32 -1.80 8.68
CA ALA A 92 4.37 -2.56 7.88
C ALA A 92 5.02 -3.13 6.61
N ALA A 93 5.77 -2.30 5.86
CA ALA A 93 6.50 -2.76 4.68
C ALA A 93 7.55 -3.83 5.01
N ALA A 94 8.34 -3.62 6.08
CA ALA A 94 9.34 -4.58 6.54
C ALA A 94 8.72 -5.91 6.99
N ALA A 95 7.63 -5.87 7.76
CA ALA A 95 6.92 -7.07 8.20
C ALA A 95 6.37 -7.88 6.99
N HIS A 96 5.88 -7.20 5.94
CA HIS A 96 5.38 -7.87 4.74
C HIS A 96 6.51 -8.56 3.95
N ARG A 97 7.66 -7.90 3.74
CA ARG A 97 8.84 -8.53 3.10
C ARG A 97 9.40 -9.66 3.94
N GLN A 98 9.66 -9.43 5.22
CA GLN A 98 10.17 -10.41 6.18
C GLN A 98 9.28 -11.67 6.23
N GLN A 99 7.96 -11.50 6.23
CA GLN A 99 7.02 -12.61 6.09
C GLN A 99 7.26 -13.41 4.81
N ALA A 100 7.33 -12.72 3.66
CA ALA A 100 7.51 -13.36 2.37
C ALA A 100 8.89 -14.03 2.26
N ALA A 101 9.94 -13.43 2.81
CA ALA A 101 11.30 -13.99 2.88
C ALA A 101 11.27 -15.33 3.62
N TYR A 102 10.70 -15.38 4.83
CA TYR A 102 10.55 -16.64 5.57
C TYR A 102 9.67 -17.68 4.86
N ARG A 103 8.66 -17.26 4.08
CA ARG A 103 7.86 -18.20 3.24
C ARG A 103 8.66 -18.78 2.07
N THR A 104 9.55 -18.00 1.45
CA THR A 104 10.42 -18.44 0.36
C THR A 104 11.56 -19.33 0.89
N LEU A 105 12.28 -18.89 1.92
CA LEU A 105 13.37 -19.65 2.57
C LEU A 105 12.87 -20.95 3.23
N GLY A 106 11.62 -20.96 3.70
CA GLY A 106 10.93 -22.17 4.17
C GLY A 106 10.65 -23.21 3.07
N ARG A 107 10.77 -22.85 1.79
CA ARG A 107 10.59 -23.76 0.63
C ARG A 107 11.89 -24.23 -0.01
N HIS A 108 12.96 -23.46 0.16
CA HIS A 108 14.24 -23.68 -0.49
C HIS A 108 15.35 -24.03 0.53
N PRO A 109 15.30 -25.20 1.19
CA PRO A 109 16.35 -25.65 2.10
C PRO A 109 17.71 -25.84 1.40
N GLU A 110 17.72 -26.01 0.07
CA GLU A 110 18.95 -26.00 -0.73
C GLU A 110 19.66 -24.63 -0.75
N TRP A 111 19.01 -23.55 -0.31
CA TRP A 111 19.62 -22.22 -0.16
C TRP A 111 20.25 -21.99 1.22
N ASP A 112 20.03 -22.86 2.22
CA ASP A 112 20.60 -22.69 3.57
C ASP A 112 22.13 -22.46 3.60
N PRO A 113 22.96 -23.15 2.77
CA PRO A 113 24.41 -22.90 2.71
C PRO A 113 24.80 -21.52 2.17
N VAL A 114 23.88 -20.81 1.51
CA VAL A 114 24.08 -19.45 0.97
C VAL A 114 23.51 -18.39 1.92
N VAL A 115 22.29 -18.63 2.42
CA VAL A 115 21.52 -17.68 3.23
C VAL A 115 22.02 -17.64 4.66
N ARG A 116 22.09 -18.79 5.33
CA ARG A 116 22.36 -18.85 6.78
C ARG A 116 23.72 -18.22 7.18
N PRO A 117 24.82 -18.35 6.42
CA PRO A 117 26.08 -17.66 6.72
C PRO A 117 26.07 -16.13 6.59
N ARG A 118 25.00 -15.53 6.02
CA ARG A 118 24.82 -14.08 5.91
C ARG A 118 24.02 -13.48 7.06
N ILE A 119 23.27 -14.30 7.79
CA ILE A 119 22.49 -13.86 8.94
C ILE A 119 23.44 -13.51 10.10
N PRO A 120 23.36 -12.30 10.69
CA PRO A 120 24.17 -11.94 11.85
C PRO A 120 23.90 -12.84 13.06
N PRO A 121 24.90 -13.09 13.94
CA PRO A 121 24.74 -13.94 15.12
C PRO A 121 23.57 -13.53 16.02
N GLU A 122 23.30 -12.23 16.14
CA GLU A 122 22.20 -11.66 16.93
C GLU A 122 20.80 -11.89 16.36
N LEU A 123 20.68 -12.32 15.08
CA LEU A 123 19.42 -12.68 14.43
C LEU A 123 19.28 -14.18 14.17
N MET A 124 20.35 -14.96 14.37
CA MET A 124 20.44 -16.38 13.96
C MET A 124 19.34 -17.27 14.55
N GLU A 125 19.04 -17.11 15.84
CA GLU A 125 18.01 -17.93 16.53
C GLU A 125 16.60 -17.59 16.03
N VAL A 126 16.27 -16.30 15.90
CA VAL A 126 14.99 -15.85 15.33
C VAL A 126 14.84 -16.32 13.89
N TYR A 127 15.92 -16.27 13.10
CA TYR A 127 15.96 -16.79 11.74
C TYR A 127 15.68 -18.30 11.67
N ASP A 128 16.44 -19.11 12.40
CA ASP A 128 16.33 -20.57 12.34
C ASP A 128 14.93 -21.04 12.78
N LEU A 129 14.38 -20.44 13.85
CA LEU A 129 13.03 -20.74 14.35
C LEU A 129 11.94 -20.36 13.35
N ASN A 130 11.98 -19.15 12.76
CA ASN A 130 10.99 -18.75 11.76
C ASN A 130 11.05 -19.62 10.49
N VAL A 131 12.26 -20.04 10.09
CA VAL A 131 12.47 -20.89 8.91
C VAL A 131 11.96 -22.32 9.16
N ASP A 132 12.27 -22.96 10.30
CA ASP A 132 11.74 -24.31 10.55
C ASP A 132 10.22 -24.29 10.76
N ALA A 133 9.67 -23.31 11.49
CA ALA A 133 8.23 -23.16 11.64
C ALA A 133 7.51 -23.09 10.28
N ARG A 134 8.09 -22.37 9.30
CA ARG A 134 7.59 -22.34 7.92
C ARG A 134 7.76 -23.67 7.18
N ARG A 135 8.83 -24.43 7.42
CA ARG A 135 9.02 -25.79 6.88
C ARG A 135 8.00 -26.78 7.45
N GLN A 136 7.79 -26.78 8.76
CA GLN A 136 6.81 -27.64 9.43
C GLN A 136 5.38 -27.35 8.94
N LEU A 137 4.96 -26.07 8.84
CA LEU A 137 3.64 -25.70 8.32
C LEU A 137 3.48 -26.02 6.81
N THR A 138 4.53 -25.85 6.02
CA THR A 138 4.51 -26.16 4.57
C THR A 138 4.31 -27.66 4.32
N ALA A 139 4.96 -28.50 5.14
CA ALA A 139 4.85 -29.96 5.11
C ALA A 139 3.62 -30.51 5.86
N LEU A 140 3.03 -29.73 6.78
CA LEU A 140 1.69 -30.02 7.33
C LEU A 140 0.59 -29.80 6.26
N SER A 141 0.82 -28.83 5.37
CA SER A 141 -0.05 -28.49 4.24
C SER A 141 0.39 -29.18 2.94
N GLU A 142 1.04 -30.34 3.01
CA GLU A 142 1.49 -31.08 1.83
C GLU A 142 0.31 -31.81 1.16
N GLY A 143 0.23 -31.76 -0.17
CA GLY A 143 -0.90 -32.32 -0.93
C GLY A 143 -2.25 -31.60 -0.77
N THR A 144 -2.38 -30.57 0.08
CA THR A 144 -3.65 -29.85 0.34
C THR A 144 -3.93 -28.68 -0.60
N ALA A 145 -3.03 -28.38 -1.55
CA ALA A 145 -3.13 -27.24 -2.45
C ALA A 145 -4.28 -27.40 -3.45
N LYS A 146 -4.99 -26.30 -3.75
CA LYS A 146 -6.14 -26.27 -4.66
C LYS A 146 -5.97 -25.27 -5.79
N ASP A 147 -6.69 -25.51 -6.88
CA ASP A 147 -6.95 -24.58 -7.99
C ASP A 147 -8.07 -23.56 -7.68
N THR A 148 -8.64 -23.61 -6.48
CA THR A 148 -9.68 -22.72 -5.98
C THR A 148 -9.25 -22.06 -4.66
N LEU A 149 -9.54 -20.76 -4.53
CA LEU A 149 -9.49 -20.04 -3.27
C LEU A 149 -10.68 -20.41 -2.38
N PRO A 150 -10.55 -20.30 -1.05
CA PRO A 150 -11.61 -20.68 -0.13
C PRO A 150 -12.73 -19.63 -0.04
N ALA A 151 -13.92 -20.10 0.33
CA ALA A 151 -15.05 -19.29 0.77
C ALA A 151 -14.80 -18.68 2.16
N TRP A 152 -13.84 -17.76 2.22
CA TRP A 152 -13.43 -17.04 3.42
C TRP A 152 -13.68 -15.54 3.26
N ARG A 153 -13.71 -14.84 4.39
CA ARG A 153 -13.51 -13.39 4.43
C ARG A 153 -12.26 -13.08 5.25
N ILE A 154 -11.40 -12.19 4.73
CA ILE A 154 -10.24 -11.67 5.45
C ILE A 154 -10.60 -10.30 6.04
N VAL A 155 -10.59 -10.22 7.36
CA VAL A 155 -10.87 -8.99 8.12
C VAL A 155 -9.60 -8.43 8.76
N ALA A 156 -9.67 -7.20 9.27
CA ALA A 156 -8.64 -6.70 10.18
C ALA A 156 -8.61 -7.56 11.46
N PRO A 157 -7.44 -7.88 12.02
CA PRO A 157 -7.33 -8.60 13.28
C PRO A 157 -7.90 -7.75 14.43
N THR A 158 -8.17 -8.39 15.56
CA THR A 158 -8.31 -7.70 16.85
C THR A 158 -7.05 -6.85 17.12
N PRO A 159 -7.15 -5.63 17.68
CA PRO A 159 -5.99 -4.81 18.04
C PRO A 159 -4.98 -5.57 18.91
N VAL A 160 -3.69 -5.35 18.66
CA VAL A 160 -2.61 -6.13 19.29
C VAL A 160 -2.59 -6.00 20.82
N ASP A 161 -2.99 -4.85 21.36
CA ASP A 161 -3.03 -4.62 22.81
C ASP A 161 -4.23 -5.27 23.50
N GLU A 162 -5.39 -5.36 22.84
CA GLU A 162 -6.49 -6.21 23.31
C GLU A 162 -6.08 -7.68 23.34
N LEU A 163 -5.40 -8.15 22.29
CA LEU A 163 -4.90 -9.53 22.22
C LEU A 163 -3.90 -9.82 23.34
N ARG A 164 -2.97 -8.89 23.64
CA ARG A 164 -2.04 -8.99 24.79
C ARG A 164 -2.79 -9.23 26.10
N ASP A 165 -3.85 -8.47 26.36
CA ASP A 165 -4.62 -8.60 27.59
C ASP A 165 -5.45 -9.88 27.63
N TYR A 166 -6.01 -10.33 26.49
CA TYR A 166 -6.68 -11.64 26.41
C TYR A 166 -5.71 -12.82 26.63
N TYR A 167 -4.47 -12.76 26.13
CA TYR A 167 -3.46 -13.79 26.40
C TYR A 167 -3.01 -13.79 27.86
N ARG A 168 -2.83 -12.61 28.48
CA ARG A 168 -2.50 -12.46 29.91
C ARG A 168 -3.62 -12.99 30.81
N GLU A 169 -4.88 -12.71 30.48
CA GLU A 169 -6.03 -13.23 31.22
C GLU A 169 -6.06 -14.77 31.16
N ALA A 170 -5.85 -15.35 29.97
CA ALA A 170 -5.83 -16.80 29.78
C ALA A 170 -4.63 -17.47 30.45
N GLU A 171 -3.44 -16.86 30.40
CA GLU A 171 -2.25 -17.31 31.11
C GLU A 171 -2.48 -17.34 32.64
N ALA A 172 -2.98 -16.23 33.20
CA ALA A 172 -3.30 -16.14 34.62
C ALA A 172 -4.41 -17.12 35.07
N ALA A 173 -5.37 -17.42 34.19
CA ALA A 173 -6.48 -18.32 34.48
C ALA A 173 -6.19 -19.82 34.25
N SER A 174 -5.11 -20.18 33.53
CA SER A 174 -4.86 -21.57 33.11
C SER A 174 -3.42 -22.07 33.28
N GLY A 175 -2.44 -21.20 33.51
CA GLY A 175 -1.02 -21.55 33.56
C GLY A 175 -0.41 -21.90 32.20
N VAL A 176 -1.10 -21.60 31.10
CA VAL A 176 -0.62 -21.81 29.72
C VAL A 176 0.02 -20.51 29.23
N GLY A 177 1.29 -20.58 28.81
CA GLY A 177 2.08 -19.41 28.46
C GLY A 177 1.43 -18.54 27.37
N TRP A 178 1.40 -17.23 27.58
CA TRP A 178 0.77 -16.25 26.67
C TRP A 178 1.32 -16.37 25.24
N ASN A 179 2.61 -16.67 25.11
CA ASN A 179 3.34 -16.88 23.86
C ASN A 179 2.85 -18.11 23.08
N TYR A 180 2.42 -19.17 23.75
CA TYR A 180 1.83 -20.35 23.10
C TYR A 180 0.41 -20.07 22.62
N LEU A 181 -0.38 -19.33 23.41
CA LEU A 181 -1.72 -18.89 23.00
C LEU A 181 -1.66 -17.94 21.80
N ALA A 182 -0.69 -17.03 21.78
CA ALA A 182 -0.41 -16.14 20.66
C ALA A 182 0.07 -16.89 19.41
N ALA A 183 1.00 -17.85 19.55
CA ALA A 183 1.48 -18.68 18.45
C ALA A 183 0.35 -19.53 17.81
N ILE A 184 -0.58 -20.05 18.62
CA ILE A 184 -1.77 -20.77 18.13
C ILE A 184 -2.71 -19.82 17.38
N ASN A 185 -3.09 -18.67 17.95
CA ASN A 185 -3.96 -17.69 17.29
C ASN A 185 -3.37 -17.18 15.96
N PHE A 186 -2.05 -17.04 15.93
CA PHE A 186 -1.30 -16.71 14.72
C PHE A 186 -1.38 -17.80 13.65
N ILE A 187 -1.11 -19.07 14.01
CA ILE A 187 -1.14 -20.19 13.06
C ILE A 187 -2.55 -20.46 12.53
N GLU A 188 -3.55 -20.49 13.42
CA GLU A 188 -4.91 -20.93 13.07
C GLU A 188 -5.69 -19.91 12.22
N THR A 189 -5.53 -18.59 12.47
CA THR A 189 -6.27 -17.56 11.69
C THR A 189 -5.49 -16.26 11.41
N GLY A 190 -4.21 -16.15 11.78
CA GLY A 190 -3.47 -14.90 11.66
C GLY A 190 -3.99 -13.79 12.60
N PHE A 191 -4.37 -14.16 13.82
CA PHE A 191 -5.02 -13.30 14.84
C PHE A 191 -6.46 -12.88 14.49
N GLY A 192 -7.28 -13.84 14.06
CA GLY A 192 -8.69 -13.62 13.70
C GLY A 192 -8.94 -13.04 12.31
N ARG A 193 -7.88 -12.80 11.52
CA ARG A 193 -8.00 -12.32 10.13
C ARG A 193 -8.84 -13.24 9.27
N VAL A 194 -8.61 -14.56 9.36
CA VAL A 194 -9.36 -15.56 8.59
C VAL A 194 -10.71 -15.80 9.25
N THR A 195 -11.75 -15.11 8.77
CA THR A 195 -13.14 -15.42 9.10
C THR A 195 -13.70 -16.42 8.10
N GLY A 196 -13.70 -17.69 8.52
CA GLY A 196 -14.18 -18.82 7.71
C GLY A 196 -14.27 -20.09 8.56
N VAL A 197 -14.99 -21.09 8.04
CA VAL A 197 -15.08 -22.42 8.63
C VAL A 197 -14.02 -23.32 7.98
N SER A 198 -13.25 -24.09 8.75
CA SER A 198 -12.28 -25.03 8.19
C SER A 198 -12.96 -26.23 7.52
N THR A 199 -12.20 -27.00 6.73
CA THR A 199 -12.66 -28.28 6.16
C THR A 199 -13.04 -29.33 7.22
N ALA A 200 -12.62 -29.16 8.48
CA ALA A 200 -13.00 -29.99 9.61
C ALA A 200 -14.24 -29.47 10.36
N GLY A 201 -14.82 -28.34 9.95
CA GLY A 201 -15.93 -27.67 10.65
C GLY A 201 -15.49 -26.78 11.82
N ALA A 202 -14.20 -26.44 11.91
CA ALA A 202 -13.67 -25.58 12.97
C ALA A 202 -13.96 -24.09 12.72
N GLN A 203 -14.07 -23.30 13.79
CA GLN A 203 -14.58 -21.93 13.76
C GLN A 203 -13.85 -21.02 14.77
N GLY A 204 -13.99 -19.70 14.57
CA GLY A 204 -13.40 -18.68 15.45
C GLY A 204 -11.89 -18.49 15.26
N PRO A 205 -11.29 -17.49 15.94
CA PRO A 205 -9.88 -17.14 15.77
C PRO A 205 -8.92 -18.25 16.21
N MET A 206 -9.33 -19.11 17.16
CA MET A 206 -8.54 -20.25 17.64
C MET A 206 -8.91 -21.58 16.95
N GLN A 207 -9.74 -21.55 15.89
CA GLN A 207 -10.21 -22.71 15.11
C GLN A 207 -10.66 -23.90 15.97
N PHE A 208 -11.64 -23.68 16.83
CA PHE A 208 -12.25 -24.77 17.60
C PHE A 208 -13.32 -25.52 16.80
N LEU A 209 -13.37 -26.85 16.96
CA LEU A 209 -14.60 -27.59 16.68
C LEU A 209 -15.68 -27.16 17.69
N PRO A 210 -16.94 -26.89 17.27
CA PRO A 210 -18.01 -26.44 18.18
C PRO A 210 -18.26 -27.37 19.37
N THR A 211 -18.07 -28.68 19.22
CA THR A 211 -18.17 -29.66 20.32
C THR A 211 -17.05 -29.53 21.34
N THR A 212 -15.82 -29.24 20.91
CA THR A 212 -14.70 -28.92 21.79
C THR A 212 -14.93 -27.58 22.49
N PHE A 213 -15.39 -26.56 21.76
CA PHE A 213 -15.71 -25.27 22.36
C PHE A 213 -16.86 -25.37 23.37
N ALA A 214 -17.87 -26.21 23.15
CA ALA A 214 -18.93 -26.44 24.14
C ALA A 214 -18.40 -26.97 25.48
N ALA A 215 -17.31 -27.75 25.48
CA ALA A 215 -16.67 -28.28 26.68
C ALA A 215 -15.72 -27.27 27.37
N TYR A 216 -15.01 -26.43 26.60
CA TYR A 216 -13.94 -25.56 27.13
C TYR A 216 -14.22 -24.05 27.03
N GLY A 217 -15.29 -23.63 26.35
CA GLY A 217 -15.69 -22.23 26.15
C GLY A 217 -16.39 -21.59 27.35
N ASN A 218 -16.81 -22.39 28.34
CA ASN A 218 -17.47 -21.91 29.58
C ASN A 218 -18.69 -21.00 29.32
N GLY A 219 -19.45 -21.26 28.26
CA GLY A 219 -20.64 -20.47 27.88
C GLY A 219 -20.37 -19.15 27.15
N GLY A 220 -19.11 -18.83 26.80
CA GLY A 220 -18.76 -17.70 25.93
C GLY A 220 -19.10 -17.95 24.45
N ASP A 221 -18.65 -17.06 23.58
CA ASP A 221 -18.83 -17.18 22.12
C ASP A 221 -17.57 -17.75 21.43
N ILE A 222 -17.75 -18.70 20.51
CA ILE A 222 -16.65 -19.28 19.73
C ILE A 222 -16.01 -18.25 18.79
N LEU A 223 -16.79 -17.27 18.32
CA LEU A 223 -16.32 -16.20 17.43
C LEU A 223 -15.67 -15.03 18.20
N SER A 224 -15.91 -14.92 19.52
CA SER A 224 -15.27 -13.93 20.39
C SER A 224 -13.77 -14.22 20.55
N PRO A 225 -12.86 -13.30 20.19
CA PRO A 225 -11.42 -13.50 20.31
C PRO A 225 -10.99 -13.85 21.74
N ARG A 226 -11.49 -13.09 22.71
CA ARG A 226 -11.24 -13.32 24.13
C ARG A 226 -11.71 -14.70 24.58
N ASP A 227 -12.95 -15.07 24.28
CA ASP A 227 -13.51 -16.32 24.81
C ASP A 227 -12.90 -17.56 24.14
N SER A 228 -12.53 -17.47 22.85
CA SER A 228 -11.73 -18.48 22.15
C SER A 228 -10.31 -18.62 22.73
N ILE A 229 -9.61 -17.52 23.02
CA ILE A 229 -8.28 -17.55 23.67
C ILE A 229 -8.38 -18.17 25.08
N MET A 230 -9.39 -17.78 25.87
CA MET A 230 -9.68 -18.34 27.19
C MET A 230 -10.05 -19.84 27.11
N ALA A 231 -10.72 -20.27 26.04
CA ALA A 231 -11.01 -21.69 25.79
C ALA A 231 -9.75 -22.49 25.45
N ALA A 232 -8.82 -21.92 24.68
CA ALA A 232 -7.52 -22.53 24.37
C ALA A 232 -6.66 -22.73 25.63
N GLY A 233 -6.58 -21.73 26.52
CA GLY A 233 -5.92 -21.88 27.81
C GLY A 233 -6.50 -23.04 28.63
N ARG A 234 -7.83 -23.09 28.79
CA ARG A 234 -8.50 -24.19 29.50
C ARG A 234 -8.33 -25.55 28.82
N TYR A 235 -8.36 -25.62 27.49
CA TYR A 235 -8.15 -26.86 26.74
C TYR A 235 -6.74 -27.42 26.94
N LEU A 236 -5.72 -26.58 26.81
CA LEU A 236 -4.32 -26.97 26.92
C LEU A 236 -3.96 -27.37 28.36
N ALA A 237 -4.42 -26.59 29.35
CA ALA A 237 -4.26 -26.94 30.76
C ALA A 237 -4.89 -28.30 31.09
N ALA A 238 -6.11 -28.57 30.61
CA ALA A 238 -6.80 -29.85 30.81
C ALA A 238 -6.14 -31.04 30.08
N ASN A 239 -5.36 -30.78 29.02
CA ASN A 239 -4.53 -31.80 28.35
C ASN A 239 -3.09 -31.85 28.89
N GLY A 240 -2.83 -31.23 30.06
CA GLY A 240 -1.59 -31.44 30.83
C GLY A 240 -0.43 -30.52 30.51
N PHE A 241 -0.66 -29.38 29.85
CA PHE A 241 0.39 -28.47 29.33
C PHE A 241 1.53 -28.13 30.31
N ALA A 242 1.24 -28.00 31.61
CA ALA A 242 2.24 -27.70 32.65
C ALA A 242 3.19 -28.87 32.99
N HIS A 243 2.92 -30.09 32.52
CA HIS A 243 3.72 -31.30 32.73
C HIS A 243 4.22 -31.89 31.41
N ASP A 244 3.34 -31.94 30.40
CA ASP A 244 3.65 -32.38 29.04
C ASP A 244 3.02 -31.40 28.05
N ARG A 245 3.78 -30.34 27.79
CA ARG A 245 3.43 -29.26 26.85
C ARG A 245 3.22 -29.79 25.43
N ASP A 246 4.10 -30.68 24.99
CA ASP A 246 4.15 -31.16 23.62
C ASP A 246 2.98 -32.14 23.37
N HIS A 247 2.59 -32.94 24.36
CA HIS A 247 1.32 -33.66 24.33
C HIS A 247 0.13 -32.70 24.26
N ALA A 248 0.05 -31.67 25.12
CA ALA A 248 -1.09 -30.74 25.10
C ALA A 248 -1.26 -30.04 23.75
N LEU A 249 -0.15 -29.60 23.13
CA LEU A 249 -0.12 -29.05 21.77
C LEU A 249 -0.49 -30.11 20.72
N TYR A 250 -0.01 -31.35 20.87
CA TYR A 250 -0.39 -32.45 19.98
C TYR A 250 -1.90 -32.69 20.04
N ARG A 251 -2.53 -32.67 21.22
CA ARG A 251 -3.97 -32.89 21.35
C ARG A 251 -4.81 -31.81 20.66
N TYR A 252 -4.28 -30.59 20.51
CA TYR A 252 -4.94 -29.48 19.81
C TYR A 252 -5.18 -29.78 18.32
N ASN A 253 -4.14 -30.19 17.59
CA ASN A 253 -4.17 -30.34 16.12
C ASN A 253 -3.91 -31.78 15.62
N ASN A 254 -3.37 -32.65 16.47
CA ASN A 254 -2.97 -34.05 16.24
C ASN A 254 -1.81 -34.23 15.24
N SER A 255 -0.80 -33.37 15.35
CA SER A 255 0.35 -33.31 14.43
C SER A 255 1.64 -32.83 15.10
N ASP A 256 2.71 -33.62 15.03
CA ASP A 256 4.05 -33.24 15.54
C ASP A 256 4.64 -32.03 14.80
N ARG A 257 4.22 -31.79 13.55
CA ARG A 257 4.62 -30.61 12.78
C ARG A 257 3.98 -29.35 13.35
N TYR A 258 2.73 -29.45 13.80
CA TYR A 258 2.03 -28.36 14.49
C TYR A 258 2.68 -28.09 15.85
N VAL A 259 3.02 -29.13 16.62
CA VAL A 259 3.74 -28.99 17.91
C VAL A 259 5.05 -28.23 17.74
N ARG A 260 5.87 -28.58 16.74
CA ARG A 260 7.11 -27.84 16.41
C ARG A 260 6.80 -26.40 16.02
N ALA A 261 5.99 -26.15 14.99
CA ALA A 261 5.70 -24.80 14.52
C ALA A 261 5.14 -23.86 15.61
N VAL A 262 4.25 -24.36 16.49
CA VAL A 262 3.78 -23.58 17.64
C VAL A 262 4.92 -23.30 18.62
N SER A 263 5.75 -24.29 18.93
CA SER A 263 6.88 -24.15 19.85
C SER A 263 7.94 -23.17 19.33
N ASP A 264 8.21 -23.18 18.02
CA ASP A 264 9.18 -22.30 17.37
C ASP A 264 8.70 -20.83 17.43
N TYR A 265 7.46 -20.56 17.02
CA TYR A 265 6.88 -19.21 17.13
C TYR A 265 6.72 -18.77 18.59
N ALA A 266 6.38 -19.67 19.51
CA ALA A 266 6.30 -19.38 20.94
C ALA A 266 7.69 -19.12 21.55
N ALA A 267 8.76 -19.72 21.04
CA ALA A 267 10.13 -19.45 21.46
C ALA A 267 10.58 -18.04 21.02
N VAL A 268 10.31 -17.65 19.77
CA VAL A 268 10.57 -16.27 19.30
C VAL A 268 9.79 -15.25 20.14
N LEU A 269 8.51 -15.50 20.40
CA LEU A 269 7.66 -14.63 21.24
C LEU A 269 8.10 -14.57 22.71
N ALA A 270 8.76 -15.61 23.23
CA ALA A 270 9.32 -15.60 24.59
C ALA A 270 10.65 -14.83 24.67
N ALA A 271 11.49 -14.91 23.64
CA ALA A 271 12.75 -14.20 23.56
C ALA A 271 12.55 -12.69 23.29
N ASP A 272 11.61 -12.35 22.40
CA ASP A 272 11.27 -10.99 22.00
C ASP A 272 9.75 -10.78 21.94
N PRO A 273 9.12 -10.25 23.01
CA PRO A 273 7.69 -9.98 23.02
C PRO A 273 7.22 -8.92 22.00
N SER A 274 8.13 -8.17 21.36
CA SER A 274 7.79 -7.28 20.24
C SER A 274 7.58 -8.05 18.92
N ALA A 275 8.03 -9.31 18.82
CA ALA A 275 7.70 -10.18 17.70
C ALA A 275 6.17 -10.41 17.54
N LEU A 276 5.37 -10.18 18.61
CA LEU A 276 3.92 -10.15 18.51
C LEU A 276 3.44 -9.01 17.60
N ASP A 277 4.03 -7.82 17.70
CA ASP A 277 3.72 -6.67 16.83
C ASP A 277 4.11 -6.97 15.38
N VAL A 278 5.25 -7.66 15.19
CA VAL A 278 5.75 -8.05 13.86
C VAL A 278 4.81 -9.06 13.20
N TYR A 279 4.49 -10.17 13.88
CA TYR A 279 3.54 -11.16 13.37
C TYR A 279 2.12 -10.58 13.24
N HIS A 280 1.74 -9.61 14.08
CA HIS A 280 0.44 -8.93 13.94
C HIS A 280 0.33 -8.12 12.65
N ARG A 281 1.45 -7.66 12.06
CA ARG A 281 1.50 -7.02 10.73
C ARG A 281 1.52 -7.99 9.55
N TRP A 282 1.72 -9.30 9.76
CA TRP A 282 1.77 -10.27 8.67
C TRP A 282 0.40 -10.51 8.02
N ASN A 283 0.39 -10.75 6.70
CA ASN A 283 -0.81 -10.95 5.86
C ASN A 283 -1.26 -12.41 5.75
N VAL A 284 -2.47 -12.63 5.22
CA VAL A 284 -2.98 -13.97 4.92
C VAL A 284 -2.53 -14.40 3.52
N TYR A 285 -1.88 -15.57 3.44
CA TYR A 285 -1.50 -16.21 2.18
C TYR A 285 -2.07 -17.62 2.12
N TYR A 286 -2.84 -17.92 1.08
CA TYR A 286 -3.42 -19.23 0.83
C TYR A 286 -2.58 -20.06 -0.16
N LYS A 287 -2.41 -21.35 0.11
CA LYS A 287 -1.58 -22.27 -0.70
C LYS A 287 -2.41 -22.89 -1.82
N THR A 288 -2.09 -22.54 -3.06
CA THR A 288 -2.79 -22.99 -4.28
C THR A 288 -1.90 -23.85 -5.18
N THR A 289 -2.46 -24.43 -6.22
CA THR A 289 -1.71 -25.08 -7.31
C THR A 289 -0.90 -24.08 -8.15
N ALA A 290 -1.23 -22.80 -8.11
CA ALA A 290 -0.46 -21.71 -8.73
C ALA A 290 0.63 -21.13 -7.80
N GLY A 291 0.79 -21.66 -6.58
CA GLY A 291 1.71 -21.15 -5.56
C GLY A 291 0.98 -20.45 -4.40
N ASP A 292 1.64 -19.52 -3.73
CA ASP A 292 0.99 -18.67 -2.72
C ASP A 292 0.14 -17.59 -3.37
N VAL A 293 -1.09 -17.41 -2.88
CA VAL A 293 -1.95 -16.27 -3.24
C VAL A 293 -2.20 -15.41 -2.01
N LEU A 294 -1.88 -14.12 -2.12
CA LEU A 294 -2.18 -13.12 -1.09
C LEU A 294 -3.69 -12.86 -1.05
N LEU A 295 -4.27 -12.98 0.14
CA LEU A 295 -5.66 -12.61 0.43
C LEU A 295 -5.64 -11.34 1.30
N PRO A 296 -5.83 -10.14 0.72
CA PRO A 296 -5.79 -8.89 1.46
C PRO A 296 -7.00 -8.75 2.39
N ILE A 297 -6.89 -7.88 3.40
CA ILE A 297 -8.03 -7.45 4.21
C ILE A 297 -9.07 -6.83 3.26
N GLY A 298 -10.31 -7.31 3.34
CA GLY A 298 -11.39 -6.99 2.39
C GLY A 298 -11.74 -8.11 1.42
N TYR A 299 -10.86 -9.10 1.21
CA TYR A 299 -11.22 -10.34 0.48
C TYR A 299 -12.45 -10.97 1.13
N SER A 300 -13.47 -11.32 0.34
CA SER A 300 -14.71 -11.92 0.84
C SER A 300 -15.37 -12.78 -0.25
N ALA A 301 -15.26 -14.10 -0.14
CA ALA A 301 -15.89 -15.06 -1.03
C ALA A 301 -16.93 -15.91 -0.28
N THR A 302 -18.13 -16.06 -0.84
CA THR A 302 -19.20 -16.94 -0.28
C THR A 302 -19.11 -18.37 -0.78
N GLU A 303 -18.44 -18.59 -1.92
CA GLU A 303 -18.19 -19.88 -2.56
C GLU A 303 -16.73 -19.93 -3.05
N PRO A 304 -16.14 -21.11 -3.31
CA PRO A 304 -14.75 -21.20 -3.77
C PRO A 304 -14.55 -20.58 -5.16
N ILE A 305 -13.61 -19.65 -5.30
CA ILE A 305 -13.33 -18.91 -6.55
C ILE A 305 -12.14 -19.58 -7.28
N PRO A 306 -12.19 -19.83 -8.59
CA PRO A 306 -11.03 -20.31 -9.35
C PRO A 306 -9.82 -19.38 -9.21
N VAL A 307 -8.66 -19.93 -8.88
CA VAL A 307 -7.42 -19.17 -8.63
C VAL A 307 -7.00 -18.41 -9.89
N VAL A 308 -7.23 -18.97 -11.07
CA VAL A 308 -6.95 -18.30 -12.36
C VAL A 308 -7.83 -17.07 -12.59
N GLU A 309 -9.09 -17.08 -12.13
CA GLU A 309 -10.01 -15.94 -12.25
C GLU A 309 -9.67 -14.86 -11.21
N TYR A 310 -9.40 -15.27 -9.97
CA TYR A 310 -8.93 -14.34 -8.95
C TYR A 310 -7.63 -13.67 -9.37
N LEU A 311 -6.63 -14.44 -9.82
CA LEU A 311 -5.37 -13.87 -10.29
C LEU A 311 -5.58 -12.98 -11.52
N ALA A 312 -6.38 -13.37 -12.52
CA ALA A 312 -6.67 -12.49 -13.65
C ALA A 312 -7.33 -11.15 -13.26
N ALA A 313 -8.06 -11.10 -12.14
CA ALA A 313 -8.68 -9.89 -11.61
C ALA A 313 -7.86 -9.16 -10.52
N HIS A 314 -6.80 -9.76 -9.97
CA HIS A 314 -6.03 -9.23 -8.83
C HIS A 314 -4.50 -9.31 -9.00
N THR A 315 -3.98 -9.74 -10.16
CA THR A 315 -2.59 -9.45 -10.54
C THR A 315 -2.42 -7.95 -10.67
N ALA A 316 -1.34 -7.40 -10.12
CA ALA A 316 -0.85 -6.11 -10.57
C ALA A 316 -0.70 -6.15 -12.11
N PRO A 317 -1.31 -5.21 -12.85
CA PRO A 317 -1.40 -5.31 -14.30
C PRO A 317 0.00 -5.32 -14.92
N ALA A 318 0.25 -6.28 -15.80
CA ALA A 318 1.59 -6.56 -16.33
C ALA A 318 2.18 -5.36 -17.08
N VAL A 319 3.03 -4.59 -16.38
CA VAL A 319 3.56 -3.32 -16.87
C VAL A 319 4.41 -3.51 -18.13
N GLN A 320 3.99 -2.85 -19.21
CA GLN A 320 4.72 -2.81 -20.47
C GLN A 320 5.78 -1.72 -20.38
N ILE A 321 7.02 -2.11 -20.10
CA ILE A 321 8.16 -1.21 -19.96
C ILE A 321 9.34 -1.72 -20.81
N SER A 322 9.93 -0.84 -21.62
CA SER A 322 11.12 -1.20 -22.39
C SER A 322 12.35 -1.30 -21.46
N ARG A 323 13.36 -2.11 -21.83
CA ARG A 323 14.60 -2.20 -21.03
C ARG A 323 15.30 -0.84 -20.90
N SER A 324 15.20 0.03 -21.91
CA SER A 324 15.71 1.40 -21.84
C SER A 324 14.87 2.25 -20.90
N SER A 325 13.54 2.15 -20.95
CA SER A 325 12.62 2.87 -20.06
C SER A 325 12.81 2.47 -18.59
N GLU A 326 13.02 1.17 -18.31
CA GLU A 326 13.41 0.67 -16.98
C GLU A 326 14.74 1.31 -16.51
N GLN A 327 15.71 1.45 -17.43
CA GLN A 327 16.99 2.15 -17.17
C GLN A 327 16.86 3.69 -17.10
N ILE A 328 15.77 4.28 -17.58
CA ILE A 328 15.46 5.70 -17.38
C ILE A 328 14.79 5.86 -16.00
N LEU A 329 13.79 5.03 -15.70
CA LEU A 329 13.07 5.02 -14.41
C LEU A 329 14.02 4.89 -13.22
N GLU A 330 14.92 3.89 -13.21
CA GLU A 330 15.88 3.73 -12.10
C GLU A 330 16.86 4.93 -11.97
N ARG A 331 17.15 5.66 -13.05
CA ARG A 331 17.94 6.91 -12.99
C ARG A 331 17.13 8.08 -12.45
N LEU A 332 15.86 8.20 -12.80
CA LEU A 332 14.96 9.23 -12.28
C LEU A 332 14.72 9.03 -10.77
N LEU A 333 14.49 7.78 -10.35
CA LEU A 333 14.34 7.41 -8.94
C LEU A 333 15.65 7.58 -8.15
N ALA A 334 16.80 7.24 -8.72
CA ALA A 334 18.10 7.52 -8.09
C ALA A 334 18.32 9.02 -7.89
N ALA A 335 18.06 9.85 -8.91
CA ALA A 335 18.18 11.30 -8.80
C ALA A 335 17.21 11.91 -7.75
N LYS A 336 16.03 11.30 -7.56
CA LYS A 336 15.11 11.65 -6.46
C LYS A 336 15.70 11.34 -5.08
N ARG A 337 16.31 10.16 -4.91
CA ARG A 337 16.90 9.69 -3.63
C ARG A 337 18.19 10.44 -3.26
N ASP A 338 19.00 10.81 -4.25
CA ASP A 338 20.24 11.56 -4.04
C ASP A 338 20.00 13.03 -3.63
N ALA A 339 18.77 13.54 -3.84
CA ALA A 339 18.40 14.88 -3.42
C ALA A 339 17.98 14.94 -1.94
N THR A 340 18.57 15.88 -1.19
CA THR A 340 18.08 16.28 0.13
C THR A 340 16.58 16.57 0.06
N ARG A 341 15.81 16.06 1.05
CA ARG A 341 14.34 16.22 1.13
C ARG A 341 13.92 17.69 0.93
N ALA A 342 13.49 17.98 -0.30
CA ALA A 342 13.14 19.31 -0.76
C ALA A 342 11.69 19.67 -0.36
N ASP A 343 11.34 20.95 -0.47
CA ASP A 343 9.94 21.38 -0.49
C ASP A 343 9.23 20.90 -1.78
N PRO A 344 7.89 20.86 -1.81
CA PRO A 344 7.13 20.36 -2.97
C PRO A 344 7.42 21.09 -4.29
N SER A 345 7.80 22.37 -4.25
CA SER A 345 8.13 23.14 -5.44
C SER A 345 9.53 22.83 -5.97
N ALA A 346 10.54 22.79 -5.11
CA ALA A 346 11.88 22.36 -5.49
C ALA A 346 11.92 20.88 -5.94
N GLN A 347 11.10 20.00 -5.33
CA GLN A 347 10.91 18.63 -5.80
C GLN A 347 10.25 18.59 -7.19
N SER A 348 9.23 19.42 -7.43
CA SER A 348 8.52 19.48 -8.71
C SER A 348 9.40 20.02 -9.85
N ASP A 349 10.21 21.06 -9.61
CA ASP A 349 11.19 21.54 -10.58
C ASP A 349 12.26 20.47 -10.88
N MET A 350 12.85 19.86 -9.84
CA MET A 350 13.83 18.79 -10.00
C MET A 350 13.32 17.65 -10.87
N LEU A 351 12.18 17.04 -10.51
CA LEU A 351 11.64 15.89 -11.23
C LEU A 351 11.17 16.24 -12.64
N SER A 352 10.54 17.40 -12.83
CA SER A 352 10.12 17.85 -14.15
C SER A 352 11.32 18.17 -15.07
N ARG A 353 12.41 18.75 -14.51
CA ARG A 353 13.65 19.08 -15.24
C ARG A 353 14.37 17.85 -15.79
N LEU A 354 14.33 16.72 -15.08
CA LEU A 354 15.04 15.49 -15.50
C LEU A 354 14.59 14.93 -16.87
N PHE A 355 13.41 15.33 -17.35
CA PHE A 355 12.90 14.97 -18.68
C PHE A 355 13.32 15.95 -19.78
N LEU A 356 13.96 17.10 -19.49
CA LEU A 356 14.31 18.09 -20.52
C LEU A 356 15.16 17.45 -21.62
N GLY A 357 14.69 17.56 -22.86
CA GLY A 357 15.30 16.93 -24.03
C GLY A 357 14.80 15.52 -24.38
N THR A 358 13.99 14.87 -23.53
CA THR A 358 13.30 13.62 -23.88
C THR A 358 12.41 13.84 -25.11
N PRO A 359 12.55 13.04 -26.19
CA PRO A 359 11.79 13.20 -27.43
C PRO A 359 10.27 13.25 -27.22
N TYR A 360 9.58 14.02 -28.08
CA TYR A 360 8.13 13.95 -28.17
C TYR A 360 7.71 12.63 -28.86
N GLY A 361 6.64 12.01 -28.37
CA GLY A 361 6.00 10.90 -29.04
C GLY A 361 4.54 10.76 -28.62
N ALA A 362 3.63 10.84 -29.58
CA ALA A 362 2.21 10.54 -29.38
C ALA A 362 1.95 9.02 -29.33
N ASP A 363 0.72 8.66 -28.93
CA ASP A 363 0.17 7.29 -28.98
C ASP A 363 1.08 6.24 -28.30
N THR A 364 1.64 6.62 -27.14
CA THR A 364 2.53 5.77 -26.34
C THR A 364 1.79 4.74 -25.49
N LEU A 365 0.52 4.99 -25.15
CA LEU A 365 -0.32 4.13 -24.31
C LEU A 365 -1.14 3.15 -25.15
N ILE A 366 -1.39 1.96 -24.61
CA ILE A 366 -2.13 0.88 -25.29
C ILE A 366 -3.49 0.69 -24.62
N GLY A 367 -4.57 0.85 -25.41
CA GLY A 367 -5.93 0.55 -25.01
C GLY A 367 -6.98 1.37 -25.78
N SER A 368 -8.10 0.74 -26.12
CA SER A 368 -9.18 1.35 -26.89
C SER A 368 -10.55 0.73 -26.54
N ALA A 369 -11.61 1.11 -27.25
CA ALA A 369 -12.91 0.41 -27.18
C ALA A 369 -12.90 -1.02 -27.77
N ALA A 370 -11.87 -1.37 -28.54
CA ALA A 370 -11.70 -2.68 -29.18
C ALA A 370 -10.50 -3.46 -28.63
N ASP A 371 -9.48 -2.77 -28.12
CA ASP A 371 -8.20 -3.32 -27.68
C ASP A 371 -8.08 -3.21 -26.14
N PRO A 372 -7.77 -4.30 -25.41
CA PRO A 372 -7.58 -4.25 -23.96
C PRO A 372 -6.51 -3.24 -23.55
N GLU A 373 -6.82 -2.45 -22.52
CA GLU A 373 -5.90 -1.50 -21.88
C GLU A 373 -4.71 -2.23 -21.26
N GLN A 374 -3.52 -1.63 -21.37
CA GLN A 374 -2.29 -2.13 -20.75
C GLN A 374 -1.55 -1.00 -20.05
N LEU A 375 -0.97 -1.28 -18.89
CA LEU A 375 -0.19 -0.30 -18.15
C LEU A 375 1.17 -0.08 -18.84
N VAL A 376 1.28 0.94 -19.68
CA VAL A 376 2.53 1.28 -20.36
C VAL A 376 3.37 2.29 -19.57
N VAL A 377 4.67 1.99 -19.43
CA VAL A 377 5.72 2.93 -19.01
C VAL A 377 6.70 3.09 -20.17
N GLU A 378 6.52 4.18 -20.90
CA GLU A 378 7.38 4.61 -22.00
C GLU A 378 8.03 5.93 -21.60
N LEU A 379 9.36 5.91 -21.49
CA LEU A 379 10.18 7.03 -21.01
C LEU A 379 11.27 7.42 -22.03
N GLU A 380 11.42 6.68 -23.13
CA GLU A 380 12.31 7.05 -24.25
C GLU A 380 11.72 8.17 -25.11
N LYS A 381 10.40 8.40 -24.99
CA LYS A 381 9.60 9.44 -25.65
C LYS A 381 8.37 9.73 -24.79
N VAL A 382 7.83 10.94 -24.81
CA VAL A 382 6.60 11.30 -24.08
C VAL A 382 5.72 12.25 -24.88
N ASP A 383 4.40 12.17 -24.68
CA ASP A 383 3.46 13.24 -24.99
C ASP A 383 3.22 14.12 -23.75
N CYS A 384 2.35 15.12 -23.85
CA CYS A 384 2.12 16.06 -22.75
C CYS A 384 1.42 15.43 -21.53
N PHE A 385 0.44 14.55 -21.74
CA PHE A 385 -0.26 13.85 -20.66
C PHE A 385 0.65 12.84 -19.98
N THR A 386 1.33 11.99 -20.73
CA THR A 386 2.27 11.01 -20.17
C THR A 386 3.46 11.68 -19.47
N TYR A 387 3.94 12.81 -19.96
CA TYR A 387 4.92 13.63 -19.25
C TYR A 387 4.41 14.09 -17.88
N ALA A 388 3.17 14.64 -17.82
CA ALA A 388 2.55 15.03 -16.56
C ALA A 388 2.36 13.82 -15.62
N ASP A 389 1.82 12.71 -16.13
CA ASP A 389 1.62 11.47 -15.37
C ASP A 389 2.92 11.00 -14.69
N TYR A 390 4.02 10.90 -15.43
CA TYR A 390 5.26 10.36 -14.90
C TYR A 390 5.93 11.31 -13.89
N VAL A 391 5.88 12.62 -14.11
CA VAL A 391 6.35 13.61 -13.12
C VAL A 391 5.52 13.51 -11.83
N GLU A 392 4.20 13.33 -11.94
CA GLU A 392 3.30 13.25 -10.79
C GLU A 392 3.40 11.93 -10.00
N ALA A 393 3.61 10.82 -10.71
CA ALA A 393 3.93 9.52 -10.12
C ALA A 393 5.30 9.52 -9.42
N LEU A 394 6.33 10.14 -10.02
CA LEU A 394 7.67 10.25 -9.42
C LEU A 394 7.70 11.08 -8.13
N LYS A 395 6.81 12.09 -7.97
CA LYS A 395 6.67 12.79 -6.68
C LYS A 395 6.30 11.81 -5.56
N ARG A 396 5.34 10.92 -5.84
CA ARG A 396 4.75 9.92 -4.92
C ARG A 396 5.57 8.65 -4.71
N ALA A 397 6.57 8.39 -5.55
CA ALA A 397 7.27 7.10 -5.60
C ALA A 397 8.78 7.18 -5.36
N ASP A 398 9.33 6.26 -4.56
CA ASP A 398 10.75 6.21 -4.20
C ASP A 398 11.49 5.03 -4.86
N ASN A 399 10.74 4.04 -5.34
CA ASN A 399 11.22 2.85 -6.04
C ASN A 399 10.28 2.48 -7.21
N ARG A 400 10.70 1.51 -8.03
CA ARG A 400 9.99 1.07 -9.24
C ARG A 400 8.55 0.65 -8.96
N GLU A 401 8.33 -0.09 -7.88
CA GLU A 401 7.05 -0.70 -7.54
C GLU A 401 6.07 0.36 -7.02
N THR A 402 6.55 1.28 -6.15
CA THR A 402 5.77 2.45 -5.75
C THR A 402 5.50 3.41 -6.91
N PHE A 403 6.35 3.45 -7.94
CA PHE A 403 6.09 4.22 -9.16
C PHE A 403 5.01 3.56 -10.02
N VAL A 404 4.98 2.23 -10.13
CA VAL A 404 3.90 1.50 -10.79
C VAL A 404 2.58 1.71 -10.07
N ASP A 405 2.53 1.57 -8.74
CA ASP A 405 1.34 1.87 -7.92
C ASP A 405 0.88 3.33 -8.11
N ALA A 406 1.79 4.30 -7.93
CA ALA A 406 1.45 5.72 -8.06
C ALA A 406 1.03 6.12 -9.48
N LEU A 407 1.59 5.48 -10.52
CA LEU A 407 1.17 5.70 -11.90
C LEU A 407 -0.23 5.12 -12.17
N ILE A 408 -0.60 4.02 -11.52
CA ILE A 408 -1.97 3.49 -11.58
C ILE A 408 -2.95 4.51 -10.96
N ASP A 409 -2.66 5.00 -9.75
CA ASP A 409 -3.49 6.00 -9.05
C ASP A 409 -3.57 7.34 -9.80
N VAL A 410 -2.48 7.75 -10.46
CA VAL A 410 -2.45 8.95 -11.31
C VAL A 410 -3.31 8.73 -12.56
N ARG A 411 -3.03 7.68 -13.34
CA ARG A 411 -3.60 7.51 -14.69
C ARG A 411 -5.02 6.93 -14.71
N TYR A 412 -5.47 6.21 -13.67
CA TYR A 412 -6.76 5.48 -13.68
C TYR A 412 -7.66 5.81 -12.49
N ARG A 413 -8.96 5.51 -12.62
CA ARG A 413 -9.98 5.53 -11.56
C ARG A 413 -10.00 4.19 -10.82
N ASP A 414 -10.23 4.24 -9.51
CA ASP A 414 -10.42 3.06 -8.64
C ASP A 414 -9.25 2.06 -8.61
N GLY A 415 -8.05 2.46 -9.09
CA GLY A 415 -6.89 1.57 -9.25
C GLY A 415 -6.99 0.57 -10.41
N VAL A 416 -8.03 0.65 -11.25
CA VAL A 416 -8.31 -0.34 -12.31
C VAL A 416 -7.72 0.10 -13.65
N VAL A 417 -6.75 -0.68 -14.16
CA VAL A 417 -6.20 -0.48 -15.51
C VAL A 417 -7.20 -1.00 -16.56
N ALA A 418 -8.11 -0.12 -16.95
CA ALA A 418 -9.09 -0.32 -18.01
C ALA A 418 -9.28 0.99 -18.80
N TYR A 419 -9.63 0.89 -20.09
CA TYR A 419 -9.79 2.03 -20.96
C TYR A 419 -10.89 2.99 -20.47
N GLN A 420 -11.94 2.46 -19.86
CA GLN A 420 -13.04 3.21 -19.23
C GLN A 420 -12.61 3.91 -17.93
N ASN A 421 -11.62 3.35 -17.23
CA ASN A 421 -11.11 3.87 -15.97
C ASN A 421 -9.97 4.89 -16.17
N ARG A 422 -9.30 4.93 -17.33
CA ARG A 422 -8.25 5.93 -17.59
C ARG A 422 -8.79 7.36 -17.50
N LYS A 423 -8.04 8.26 -16.87
CA LYS A 423 -8.30 9.70 -16.82
C LYS A 423 -7.84 10.31 -18.15
N HIS A 424 -8.77 10.51 -19.09
CA HIS A 424 -8.44 10.99 -20.46
C HIS A 424 -8.57 12.52 -20.61
N PHE A 425 -9.22 13.19 -19.66
CA PHE A 425 -9.38 14.65 -19.63
C PHE A 425 -8.56 15.23 -18.48
N PHE A 426 -7.93 16.38 -18.67
CA PHE A 426 -7.00 16.94 -17.68
C PHE A 426 -7.69 17.24 -16.34
N THR A 427 -8.92 17.75 -16.39
CA THR A 427 -9.76 18.04 -15.22
C THR A 427 -10.25 16.79 -14.48
N ASP A 428 -10.07 15.58 -15.02
CA ASP A 428 -10.34 14.33 -14.28
C ASP A 428 -9.44 14.22 -13.03
N TRP A 429 -8.21 14.77 -13.08
CA TRP A 429 -7.30 14.84 -11.93
C TRP A 429 -7.86 15.62 -10.72
N ALA A 430 -8.85 16.50 -10.94
CA ALA A 430 -9.47 17.35 -9.93
C ALA A 430 -10.92 16.96 -9.57
N VAL A 431 -11.51 16.01 -10.30
CA VAL A 431 -12.93 15.62 -10.15
C VAL A 431 -13.10 14.16 -9.75
N ASP A 432 -12.22 13.26 -10.23
CA ASP A 432 -12.31 11.84 -9.96
C ASP A 432 -11.51 11.41 -8.70
N ALA A 433 -11.70 10.16 -8.28
CA ALA A 433 -10.96 9.52 -7.21
C ALA A 433 -9.86 8.57 -7.75
N PRO A 434 -8.66 8.53 -7.13
CA PRO A 434 -8.16 9.49 -6.15
C PRO A 434 -7.95 10.87 -6.77
N THR A 435 -8.26 11.93 -6.02
CA THR A 435 -8.07 13.32 -6.47
C THR A 435 -6.60 13.68 -6.36
N LEU A 436 -6.01 14.11 -7.47
CA LEU A 436 -4.56 14.29 -7.63
C LEU A 436 -4.15 15.77 -7.51
N ALA A 437 -5.07 16.67 -7.86
CA ALA A 437 -4.86 18.10 -7.83
C ALA A 437 -6.17 18.84 -7.49
N THR A 438 -6.05 20.05 -6.95
CA THR A 438 -7.15 21.00 -6.81
C THR A 438 -7.18 21.91 -8.03
N ASP A 439 -8.36 22.11 -8.64
CA ASP A 439 -8.56 23.21 -9.60
C ASP A 439 -8.51 24.54 -8.84
N VAL A 440 -7.41 25.28 -9.04
CA VAL A 440 -7.18 26.60 -8.43
C VAL A 440 -7.55 27.74 -9.37
N THR A 441 -7.94 27.45 -10.61
CA THR A 441 -8.13 28.45 -11.69
C THR A 441 -9.06 29.59 -11.30
N ALA A 442 -10.20 29.26 -10.67
CA ALA A 442 -11.20 30.23 -10.19
C ALA A 442 -10.71 31.12 -9.04
N SER A 443 -9.62 30.74 -8.34
CA SER A 443 -9.06 31.49 -7.21
C SER A 443 -7.94 32.45 -7.61
N LEU A 444 -7.30 32.23 -8.76
CA LEU A 444 -6.14 33.00 -9.21
C LEU A 444 -6.51 34.35 -9.85
N SER A 445 -7.68 34.45 -10.50
CA SER A 445 -8.13 35.67 -11.19
C SER A 445 -9.64 35.87 -11.08
N PRO A 446 -10.14 37.11 -10.85
CA PRO A 446 -11.57 37.42 -10.96
C PRO A 446 -12.09 37.37 -12.41
N ASP A 447 -11.19 37.39 -13.41
CA ASP A 447 -11.51 37.25 -14.84
C ASP A 447 -11.64 35.78 -15.28
N ALA A 448 -11.58 34.82 -14.35
CA ALA A 448 -11.74 33.40 -14.65
C ALA A 448 -13.16 33.08 -15.16
N VAL A 449 -13.24 32.45 -16.33
CA VAL A 449 -14.48 32.13 -17.04
C VAL A 449 -14.80 30.64 -16.87
N ALA A 450 -15.98 30.35 -16.31
CA ALA A 450 -16.52 29.00 -16.24
C ALA A 450 -17.39 28.68 -17.48
N VAL A 451 -17.09 27.56 -18.16
CA VAL A 451 -17.79 27.10 -19.36
C VAL A 451 -18.30 25.68 -19.14
N HIS A 452 -19.58 25.43 -19.42
CA HIS A 452 -20.12 24.07 -19.46
C HIS A 452 -19.70 23.37 -20.75
N LYS A 453 -19.23 22.14 -20.62
CA LYS A 453 -18.74 21.28 -21.70
C LYS A 453 -19.31 19.87 -21.58
N ASP A 454 -19.55 19.24 -22.73
CA ASP A 454 -19.99 17.85 -22.84
C ASP A 454 -18.77 17.01 -23.26
N LEU A 455 -17.89 16.72 -22.30
CA LEU A 455 -16.61 16.06 -22.57
C LEU A 455 -16.82 14.74 -23.32
N ASN A 456 -15.89 14.48 -24.24
CA ASN A 456 -15.94 13.44 -25.27
C ASN A 456 -16.83 13.74 -26.49
N GLN A 457 -17.77 14.69 -26.46
CA GLN A 457 -18.63 14.98 -27.61
C GLN A 457 -17.95 15.90 -28.64
N LYS A 458 -17.96 15.52 -29.92
CA LYS A 458 -17.47 16.38 -31.02
C LYS A 458 -18.53 17.39 -31.44
N ASP A 459 -18.11 18.63 -31.68
CA ASP A 459 -18.97 19.71 -32.20
C ASP A 459 -19.54 19.39 -33.60
N SER A 460 -18.82 18.57 -34.37
CA SER A 460 -19.26 18.03 -35.67
C SER A 460 -20.16 16.78 -35.56
N GLY A 461 -20.44 16.32 -34.34
CA GLY A 461 -21.21 15.10 -34.05
C GLY A 461 -20.32 13.86 -33.83
N GLY A 462 -20.83 12.93 -33.01
CA GLY A 462 -20.07 11.76 -32.56
C GLY A 462 -19.15 12.08 -31.38
N VAL A 463 -18.14 11.23 -31.14
CA VAL A 463 -17.25 11.32 -29.97
C VAL A 463 -15.77 11.30 -30.35
N TYR A 464 -14.90 11.86 -29.50
CA TYR A 464 -13.44 11.78 -29.62
C TYR A 464 -12.91 10.38 -29.33
N LEU A 465 -13.41 9.78 -28.24
CA LEU A 465 -13.01 8.50 -27.67
C LEU A 465 -14.23 7.55 -27.70
N PRO A 466 -14.35 6.67 -28.72
CA PRO A 466 -15.40 5.65 -28.77
C PRO A 466 -15.39 4.77 -27.52
N GLY A 467 -16.54 4.23 -27.11
CA GLY A 467 -16.65 3.34 -25.95
C GLY A 467 -16.59 4.03 -24.57
N LEU A 468 -16.30 5.33 -24.51
CA LEU A 468 -16.50 6.17 -23.32
C LEU A 468 -17.86 6.89 -23.38
N PRO A 469 -18.46 7.24 -22.23
CA PRO A 469 -19.63 8.12 -22.19
C PRO A 469 -19.28 9.55 -22.65
N VAL A 470 -20.31 10.37 -22.83
CA VAL A 470 -20.20 11.84 -22.82
C VAL A 470 -20.44 12.31 -21.38
N VAL A 471 -19.62 13.23 -20.88
CA VAL A 471 -19.62 13.67 -19.47
C VAL A 471 -19.71 15.18 -19.36
N ALA A 472 -20.82 15.67 -18.81
CA ALA A 472 -20.97 17.09 -18.51
C ALA A 472 -19.95 17.54 -17.44
N ARG A 473 -19.12 18.53 -17.77
CA ARG A 473 -18.07 19.11 -16.92
C ARG A 473 -18.14 20.64 -17.02
N THR A 474 -18.02 21.33 -15.89
CA THR A 474 -17.72 22.77 -15.90
C THR A 474 -16.21 22.91 -15.94
N VAL A 475 -15.68 23.54 -16.98
CA VAL A 475 -14.25 23.85 -17.13
C VAL A 475 -14.07 25.33 -16.86
N THR A 476 -13.24 25.68 -15.86
CA THR A 476 -12.88 27.07 -15.57
C THR A 476 -11.53 27.38 -16.21
N TYR A 477 -11.41 28.53 -16.87
CA TYR A 477 -10.15 28.97 -17.47
C TYR A 477 -9.92 30.47 -17.28
N ILE A 478 -8.67 30.92 -17.21
CA ILE A 478 -8.29 32.33 -17.28
C ILE A 478 -7.95 32.64 -18.73
N PRO A 479 -8.62 33.61 -19.40
CA PRO A 479 -8.23 34.05 -20.74
C PRO A 479 -6.77 34.53 -20.75
N SER A 480 -5.97 34.18 -21.76
CA SER A 480 -4.51 34.48 -21.75
C SER A 480 -4.20 35.98 -21.61
N GLN A 481 -5.07 36.83 -22.14
CA GLN A 481 -5.02 38.29 -22.04
C GLN A 481 -5.33 38.87 -20.63
N SER A 482 -5.86 38.03 -19.73
CA SER A 482 -6.16 38.33 -18.31
C SER A 482 -5.22 37.57 -17.35
N VAL A 483 -4.14 36.96 -17.86
CA VAL A 483 -3.03 36.47 -17.03
C VAL A 483 -2.03 37.61 -16.87
N ASP A 484 -1.95 38.17 -15.66
CA ASP A 484 -1.11 39.31 -15.30
C ASP A 484 -0.09 38.96 -14.20
N GLU A 485 0.66 39.95 -13.73
CA GLU A 485 1.63 39.77 -12.63
C GLU A 485 0.96 39.28 -11.33
N LEU A 486 -0.31 39.61 -11.08
CA LEU A 486 -1.05 39.14 -9.91
C LEU A 486 -1.38 37.64 -10.05
N VAL A 487 -1.82 37.18 -11.23
CA VAL A 487 -2.02 35.75 -11.50
C VAL A 487 -0.71 34.99 -11.33
N LEU A 488 0.38 35.46 -11.94
CA LEU A 488 1.69 34.81 -11.82
C LEU A 488 2.19 34.75 -10.37
N SER A 489 2.01 35.81 -9.58
CA SER A 489 2.44 35.84 -8.17
C SER A 489 1.74 34.81 -7.27
N GLN A 490 0.67 34.19 -7.75
CA GLN A 490 -0.10 33.15 -7.05
C GLN A 490 0.12 31.74 -7.62
N LEU A 491 0.78 31.60 -8.77
CA LEU A 491 1.26 30.31 -9.28
C LEU A 491 2.43 29.80 -8.43
N ARG A 492 2.64 28.49 -8.44
CA ARG A 492 3.71 27.80 -7.72
C ARG A 492 4.40 26.84 -8.66
N THR A 493 5.72 26.80 -8.58
CA THR A 493 6.52 25.79 -9.29
C THR A 493 5.98 24.39 -8.95
N GLY A 494 5.53 23.66 -9.96
CA GLY A 494 4.86 22.36 -9.81
C GLY A 494 3.34 22.36 -10.02
N ASP A 495 2.70 23.52 -10.18
CA ASP A 495 1.34 23.62 -10.72
C ASP A 495 1.32 23.11 -12.17
N TYR A 496 0.27 22.38 -12.55
CA TYR A 496 0.05 21.98 -13.94
C TYR A 496 -0.82 23.00 -14.66
N ILE A 497 -0.34 23.46 -15.81
CA ILE A 497 -1.06 24.34 -16.73
C ILE A 497 -1.57 23.52 -17.90
N GLY A 498 -2.88 23.60 -18.16
CA GLY A 498 -3.52 23.08 -19.35
C GLY A 498 -4.02 24.21 -20.24
N ALA A 499 -3.75 24.14 -21.54
CA ALA A 499 -4.23 25.13 -22.51
C ALA A 499 -5.71 24.90 -22.84
N PHE A 500 -6.57 25.86 -22.51
CA PHE A 500 -8.03 25.73 -22.67
C PHE A 500 -8.43 25.45 -24.12
N ALA A 501 -9.14 24.34 -24.35
CA ALA A 501 -9.70 24.01 -25.65
C ALA A 501 -10.93 24.88 -25.94
N GLN A 502 -11.17 25.24 -27.21
CA GLN A 502 -12.42 25.93 -27.58
C GLN A 502 -13.55 24.93 -27.93
N ASP A 503 -13.20 23.77 -28.48
CA ASP A 503 -14.12 22.64 -28.76
C ASP A 503 -15.02 22.29 -27.56
N GLY A 504 -16.28 21.96 -27.82
CA GLY A 504 -17.29 21.72 -26.78
C GLY A 504 -17.08 20.47 -25.91
N GLY A 505 -16.32 19.49 -26.39
CA GLY A 505 -16.07 18.21 -25.67
C GLY A 505 -14.62 17.90 -25.34
N LEU A 506 -13.73 18.90 -25.35
CA LEU A 506 -12.38 18.81 -24.77
C LEU A 506 -12.24 19.88 -23.67
N ASP A 507 -11.57 19.59 -22.57
CA ASP A 507 -11.25 20.61 -21.57
C ASP A 507 -9.98 21.39 -21.96
N VAL A 508 -8.91 20.69 -22.32
CA VAL A 508 -7.64 21.27 -22.76
C VAL A 508 -7.09 20.60 -24.02
N THR A 509 -6.24 21.32 -24.77
CA THR A 509 -5.55 20.80 -25.97
C THR A 509 -4.11 20.34 -25.70
N HIS A 510 -3.50 20.82 -24.62
CA HIS A 510 -2.10 20.56 -24.27
C HIS A 510 -1.87 20.82 -22.78
N VAL A 511 -0.89 20.14 -22.17
CA VAL A 511 -0.55 20.29 -20.74
C VAL A 511 0.96 20.39 -20.49
N GLY A 512 1.33 20.95 -19.34
CA GLY A 512 2.72 21.07 -18.89
C GLY A 512 2.80 21.63 -17.46
N VAL A 513 4.02 21.89 -16.99
CA VAL A 513 4.31 22.30 -15.61
C VAL A 513 4.73 23.77 -15.59
N PHE A 514 4.14 24.56 -14.69
CA PHE A 514 4.66 25.89 -14.35
C PHE A 514 5.94 25.75 -13.52
N VAL A 515 6.99 26.46 -13.93
CA VAL A 515 8.26 26.51 -13.21
C VAL A 515 8.79 27.94 -13.20
N GLU A 516 9.00 28.50 -12.01
CA GLU A 516 9.74 29.75 -11.86
C GLU A 516 11.24 29.51 -12.00
N THR A 517 11.95 30.33 -12.79
CA THR A 517 13.39 30.16 -13.07
C THR A 517 14.15 31.48 -12.90
N PRO A 518 15.51 31.46 -12.79
CA PRO A 518 16.30 32.70 -12.74
C PRO A 518 16.14 33.62 -13.95
N ASP A 519 15.71 33.08 -15.10
CA ASP A 519 15.45 33.81 -16.34
C ASP A 519 13.94 34.17 -16.51
N GLY A 520 13.11 33.85 -15.51
CA GLY A 520 11.67 34.12 -15.47
C GLY A 520 10.79 32.84 -15.49
N PRO A 521 9.45 33.01 -15.53
CA PRO A 521 8.50 31.89 -15.49
C PRO A 521 8.44 31.15 -16.83
N VAL A 522 8.55 29.82 -16.77
CA VAL A 522 8.49 28.93 -17.94
C VAL A 522 7.35 27.92 -17.85
N PHE A 523 6.83 27.56 -19.03
CA PHE A 523 5.92 26.44 -19.24
C PHE A 523 6.72 25.23 -19.75
N ARG A 524 7.08 24.34 -18.82
CA ARG A 524 7.85 23.12 -19.11
C ARG A 524 6.93 22.04 -19.66
N ASN A 525 7.10 21.64 -20.92
CA ASN A 525 6.15 20.76 -21.60
C ASN A 525 6.77 19.87 -22.69
N ALA A 526 6.15 18.72 -22.96
CA ALA A 526 6.49 17.83 -24.07
C ALA A 526 5.93 18.40 -25.39
N SER A 527 6.71 19.21 -26.11
CA SER A 527 6.21 19.95 -27.26
C SER A 527 6.28 19.14 -28.56
N SER A 528 5.12 18.98 -29.21
CA SER A 528 4.95 18.31 -30.51
C SER A 528 5.40 19.15 -31.72
N LEU A 529 5.64 20.45 -31.54
CA LEU A 529 6.03 21.36 -32.62
C LEU A 529 7.40 20.97 -33.19
N ASN A 530 7.53 20.94 -34.52
CA ASN A 530 8.76 20.56 -35.23
C ASN A 530 10.02 21.35 -34.83
N ALA A 531 9.87 22.56 -34.25
CA ALA A 531 10.98 23.37 -33.74
C ALA A 531 11.59 22.82 -32.44
N TYR A 532 10.86 21.96 -31.72
CA TYR A 532 11.24 21.39 -30.42
C TYR A 532 11.25 19.86 -30.47
N HIS A 533 10.10 19.24 -30.78
CA HIS A 533 9.85 17.79 -30.84
C HIS A 533 10.40 17.00 -29.63
N LYS A 534 10.30 17.60 -28.43
CA LYS A 534 10.85 17.10 -27.15
C LYS A 534 10.29 17.89 -25.96
N VAL A 535 10.58 17.43 -24.74
CA VAL A 535 10.33 18.20 -23.52
C VAL A 535 11.25 19.42 -23.47
N VAL A 536 10.66 20.60 -23.34
CA VAL A 536 11.34 21.91 -23.38
C VAL A 536 10.77 22.87 -22.34
N ASP A 537 11.60 23.81 -21.90
CA ASP A 537 11.16 25.03 -21.25
C ASP A 537 10.84 26.08 -22.33
N GLN A 538 9.65 26.68 -22.24
CA GLN A 538 9.23 27.81 -23.07
C GLN A 538 8.87 28.98 -22.15
N SER A 539 9.18 30.21 -22.55
CA SER A 539 8.67 31.43 -21.90
C SER A 539 7.15 31.35 -21.75
N LEU A 540 6.64 31.44 -20.52
CA LEU A 540 5.20 31.34 -20.26
C LEU A 540 4.45 32.48 -20.95
N TRP A 541 5.02 33.68 -20.98
CA TRP A 541 4.46 34.85 -21.67
C TRP A 541 4.29 34.61 -23.17
N ASP A 542 5.29 34.04 -23.83
CA ASP A 542 5.24 33.73 -25.27
C ASP A 542 4.23 32.60 -25.54
N TYR A 543 4.18 31.59 -24.66
CA TYR A 543 3.21 30.49 -24.75
C TYR A 543 1.77 30.99 -24.61
N LEU A 544 1.50 31.92 -23.68
CA LEU A 544 0.18 32.54 -23.48
C LEU A 544 -0.32 33.26 -24.74
N GLN A 545 0.56 33.83 -25.58
CA GLN A 545 0.16 34.42 -26.87
C GLN A 545 -0.30 33.38 -27.92
N THR A 546 -0.09 32.09 -27.68
CA THR A 546 -0.43 31.00 -28.61
C THR A 546 -1.70 30.22 -28.24
N VAL A 547 -2.26 30.44 -27.05
CA VAL A 547 -3.42 29.68 -26.52
C VAL A 547 -4.56 30.62 -26.08
N PRO A 548 -5.84 30.19 -26.10
CA PRO A 548 -6.98 31.03 -25.71
C PRO A 548 -7.00 31.42 -24.22
N GLY A 549 -6.42 30.56 -23.38
CA GLY A 549 -6.35 30.71 -21.93
C GLY A 549 -5.84 29.46 -21.24
N ILE A 550 -5.76 29.50 -19.91
CA ILE A 550 -5.19 28.44 -19.07
C ILE A 550 -6.17 27.91 -18.02
N VAL A 551 -6.13 26.60 -17.82
CA VAL A 551 -6.66 25.87 -16.67
C VAL A 551 -5.47 25.53 -15.77
N VAL A 552 -5.59 25.71 -14.46
CA VAL A 552 -4.48 25.51 -13.50
C VAL A 552 -4.88 24.53 -12.41
N LEU A 553 -4.21 23.38 -12.39
CA LEU A 553 -4.39 22.33 -11.39
C LEU A 553 -3.16 22.27 -10.47
N ARG A 554 -3.38 22.49 -9.17
CA ARG A 554 -2.33 22.43 -8.13
C ARG A 554 -2.33 21.06 -7.46
N PRO A 555 -1.24 20.28 -7.50
CA PRO A 555 -1.15 18.98 -6.83
C PRO A 555 -1.61 18.99 -5.37
N VAL A 556 -2.19 17.88 -4.92
CA VAL A 556 -2.36 17.61 -3.48
C VAL A 556 -1.02 17.13 -2.88
N GLU A 557 -0.69 17.64 -1.69
CA GLU A 557 0.55 17.35 -0.94
C GLU A 557 0.38 16.14 0.03
#